data_AF-U6DQ95-F1
#
_entry.id   AF-U6DQ95-F1
#
_cell.length_a   1.000
_cell.length_b   1.000
_cell.length_c   1.000
_cell.angle_alpha   90.00
_cell.angle_beta   90.00
_cell.angle_gamma   90.00
#
_symmetry.space_group_name_H-M   'P 1'
#
loop_
_entity.id
_entity.type
_entity.pdbx_description
1 polymer ?
#
loop_
_entity_poly.entity_id
_entity_poly.type
_entity_poly.pdbx_seq_one_letter_code
_entity_poly.pdbx_strand_id
1 'polypeptide(L)'
;VGGPEIELIAIATGGRIVPRFSELTSEKLGFAGLVKEISFGTTKDKMLVIEQCKNSRAVTIFIRGGNKMIIEEAKRSLHDALCVIRNLIRDNRVVYGGGAAEIACALAVSQEADKCPTLEQYAMRAFADALEVIPMALSENSGMNPIQTMTEVRARQVKEMNPALGIDCLHKGTNDMKQQHVIETLIGKKQQISLATQMVRMILKIDDIRKPGESEE
;
A
#
# COMPACT_ATOMS: atom_id res chain seq x y z
N VAL A 1 17.03 28.74 -2.41
CA VAL A 1 15.91 28.01 -3.06
C VAL A 1 16.52 27.06 -4.06
N GLY A 2 16.32 25.76 -3.89
CA GLY A 2 16.80 24.75 -4.83
C GLY A 2 16.05 24.85 -6.17
N GLY A 3 16.67 24.42 -7.27
CA GLY A 3 16.03 24.46 -8.60
C GLY A 3 14.62 23.84 -8.63
N PRO A 4 14.41 22.62 -8.12
CA PRO A 4 13.08 21.99 -8.08
C PRO A 4 12.04 22.74 -7.22
N GLU A 5 12.48 23.45 -6.18
CA GLU A 5 11.59 24.22 -5.32
C GLU A 5 11.01 25.43 -6.08
N ILE A 6 11.82 26.07 -6.92
CA ILE A 6 11.37 27.18 -7.79
C ILE A 6 10.32 26.67 -8.78
N GLU A 7 10.53 25.48 -9.34
CA GLU A 7 9.58 24.85 -10.26
C GLU A 7 8.24 24.55 -9.58
N LEU A 8 8.26 23.95 -8.38
CA LEU A 8 7.04 23.67 -7.60
C LEU A 8 6.27 24.96 -7.26
N ILE A 9 6.97 26.02 -6.85
CA ILE A 9 6.35 27.32 -6.57
C ILE A 9 5.76 27.92 -7.84
N ALA A 10 6.46 27.85 -8.98
CA ALA A 10 5.95 28.32 -10.26
C ALA A 10 4.68 27.54 -10.68
N ILE A 11 4.66 26.21 -10.55
CA ILE A 11 3.50 25.37 -10.85
C ILE A 11 2.31 25.70 -9.93
N ALA A 12 2.56 25.85 -8.63
CA ALA A 12 1.53 26.15 -7.65
C ALA A 12 0.91 27.54 -7.92
N THR A 13 1.75 28.56 -8.06
CA THR A 13 1.32 29.96 -8.25
C THR A 13 0.86 30.29 -9.67
N GLY A 14 1.16 29.41 -10.64
CA GLY A 14 0.92 29.65 -12.07
C GLY A 14 1.88 30.67 -12.71
N GLY A 15 2.94 31.05 -11.99
CA GLY A 15 3.96 31.98 -12.48
C GLY A 15 4.95 31.31 -13.44
N ARG A 16 5.76 32.12 -14.13
CA ARG A 16 6.86 31.65 -14.98
C ARG A 16 8.19 32.05 -14.36
N ILE A 17 9.16 31.14 -14.43
CA ILE A 17 10.52 31.41 -13.94
C ILE A 17 11.16 32.47 -14.85
N VAL A 18 11.59 33.58 -14.27
CA VAL A 18 12.21 34.71 -14.99
C VAL A 18 13.73 34.53 -14.97
N PRO A 19 14.40 34.25 -16.11
CA PRO A 19 15.84 33.98 -16.12
C PRO A 19 16.69 35.26 -16.13
N ARG A 20 16.16 36.36 -16.67
CA ARG A 20 16.86 37.65 -16.80
C ARG A 20 16.02 38.78 -16.24
N PHE A 21 16.65 39.68 -15.49
CA PHE A 21 15.99 40.85 -14.89
C PHE A 21 15.35 41.78 -15.93
N SER A 22 15.95 41.91 -17.11
CA SER A 22 15.41 42.71 -18.22
C SER A 22 14.06 42.22 -18.75
N GLU A 23 13.68 40.98 -18.46
CA GLU A 23 12.46 40.35 -18.96
C GLU A 23 11.35 40.25 -17.89
N LEU A 24 11.49 40.97 -16.78
CA LEU A 24 10.53 41.00 -15.69
C LEU A 24 9.23 41.69 -16.12
N THR A 25 8.12 40.96 -16.03
CA THR A 25 6.78 41.42 -16.39
C THR A 25 5.77 40.91 -15.37
N SER A 26 4.69 41.65 -15.14
CA SER A 26 3.64 41.28 -14.17
C SER A 26 2.98 39.94 -14.49
N GLU A 27 2.86 39.60 -15.78
CA GLU A 27 2.30 38.33 -16.25
C GLU A 27 3.15 37.11 -15.89
N LYS A 28 4.46 37.29 -15.68
CA LYS A 28 5.36 36.20 -15.28
C LYS A 28 5.33 35.96 -13.78
N LEU A 29 4.78 36.88 -12.98
CA LEU A 29 4.66 36.72 -11.54
C LEU A 29 3.58 35.69 -11.20
N GLY A 30 3.85 34.89 -10.17
CA GLY A 30 2.89 33.94 -9.63
C GLY A 30 1.78 34.61 -8.82
N PHE A 31 0.61 34.00 -8.77
CA PHE A 31 -0.46 34.41 -7.86
C PHE A 31 -0.49 33.53 -6.61
N ALA A 32 -0.44 34.17 -5.44
CA ALA A 32 -0.68 33.55 -4.14
C ALA A 32 -1.65 34.41 -3.35
N GLY A 33 -2.72 33.81 -2.83
CA GLY A 33 -3.70 34.53 -2.00
C GLY A 33 -3.17 34.83 -0.59
N LEU A 34 -2.31 33.96 -0.04
CA LEU A 34 -1.73 34.14 1.27
C LEU A 34 -0.25 33.75 1.26
N VAL A 35 0.61 34.67 1.68
CA VAL A 35 2.03 34.41 1.92
C VAL A 35 2.31 34.79 3.36
N LYS A 36 2.65 33.81 4.19
CA LYS A 36 2.92 33.99 5.62
C LYS A 36 4.24 33.35 6.00
N GLU A 37 5.00 34.03 6.84
CA GLU A 37 6.14 33.44 7.52
C GLU A 37 5.63 32.72 8.77
N ILE A 38 5.94 31.44 8.91
CA ILE A 38 5.65 30.67 10.11
C ILE A 38 6.98 30.27 10.75
N SER A 39 7.17 30.71 11.99
CA SER A 39 8.24 30.23 12.86
C SER A 39 7.81 28.95 13.55
N PHE A 40 8.66 27.94 13.55
CA PHE A 40 8.31 26.62 14.07
C PHE A 40 9.13 26.26 15.31
N GLY A 41 8.49 26.25 16.48
CA GLY A 41 9.09 25.73 17.74
C GLY A 41 10.05 26.71 18.42
N THR A 42 11.05 26.17 19.13
CA THR A 42 12.12 26.92 19.83
C THR A 42 13.38 27.11 18.97
N THR A 43 13.49 26.40 17.85
CA THR A 43 14.53 26.62 16.86
C THR A 43 14.24 27.89 16.05
N LYS A 44 15.29 28.61 15.65
CA LYS A 44 15.20 29.90 14.92
C LYS A 44 14.77 29.74 13.46
N ASP A 45 14.31 28.56 13.05
CA ASP A 45 13.99 28.25 11.66
C ASP A 45 12.62 28.82 11.33
N LYS A 46 12.62 29.68 10.31
CA LYS A 46 11.43 30.30 9.76
C LYS A 46 11.19 29.74 8.37
N MET A 47 9.94 29.40 8.07
CA MET A 47 9.54 28.93 6.75
C MET A 47 8.51 29.89 6.16
N LEU A 48 8.64 30.14 4.86
CA LEU A 48 7.65 30.88 4.10
C LEU A 48 6.60 29.90 3.57
N VAL A 49 5.35 30.07 4.01
CA VAL A 49 4.22 29.25 3.57
C VAL A 49 3.39 30.07 2.59
N ILE A 50 3.25 29.52 1.38
CA ILE A 50 2.51 30.11 0.27
C ILE A 50 1.23 29.28 0.09
N GLU A 51 0.07 29.88 0.37
CA GLU A 51 -1.24 29.24 0.33
C GLU A 51 -2.17 29.99 -0.65
N GLN A 52 -3.30 29.36 -0.97
CA GLN A 52 -4.34 29.93 -1.85
C GLN A 52 -3.80 30.32 -3.23
N CYS A 53 -2.91 29.49 -3.78
CA CYS A 53 -2.43 29.64 -5.14
C CYS A 53 -3.53 29.31 -6.15
N LYS A 54 -3.47 29.87 -7.36
CA LYS A 54 -4.45 29.61 -8.43
C LYS A 54 -4.57 28.13 -8.80
N ASN A 55 -3.49 27.37 -8.65
CA ASN A 55 -3.40 26.00 -9.13
C ASN A 55 -3.26 25.02 -7.97
N SER A 56 -4.26 24.16 -7.76
CA SER A 56 -4.26 23.15 -6.69
C SER A 56 -3.49 21.87 -7.05
N ARG A 57 -2.69 21.89 -8.12
CA ARG A 57 -1.95 20.71 -8.61
C ARG A 57 -0.76 20.31 -7.75
N ALA A 58 -0.24 21.24 -6.94
CA ALA A 58 0.84 20.98 -5.99
C ALA A 58 0.29 21.17 -4.57
N VAL A 59 0.12 20.06 -3.84
CA VAL A 59 -0.32 20.05 -2.45
C VAL A 59 0.80 19.44 -1.61
N THR A 60 1.21 20.15 -0.56
CA THR A 60 2.29 19.73 0.33
C THR A 60 1.72 19.40 1.69
N ILE A 61 1.93 18.17 2.16
CA ILE A 61 1.67 17.78 3.54
C ILE A 61 2.96 18.00 4.32
N PHE A 62 2.93 18.93 5.27
CA PHE A 62 4.08 19.25 6.12
C PHE A 62 4.01 18.47 7.43
N ILE A 63 5.02 17.62 7.68
CA ILE A 63 5.11 16.77 8.86
C ILE A 63 6.28 17.24 9.72
N ARG A 64 6.11 17.21 11.04
CA ARG A 64 7.19 17.44 12.01
C ARG A 64 7.26 16.28 12.99
N GLY A 65 8.47 15.98 13.45
CA GLY A 65 8.72 14.98 14.48
C GLY A 65 9.94 15.34 15.31
N GLY A 66 10.00 14.84 16.55
CA GLY A 66 11.14 15.11 17.44
C GLY A 66 12.43 14.37 17.06
N ASN A 67 12.33 13.37 16.18
CA ASN A 67 13.46 12.57 15.70
C ASN A 67 13.35 12.36 14.18
N LYS A 68 14.48 12.41 13.47
CA LYS A 68 14.58 12.15 12.03
C LYS A 68 14.01 10.78 11.65
N MET A 69 14.25 9.74 12.46
CA MET A 69 13.73 8.40 12.18
C MET A 69 12.19 8.36 12.17
N ILE A 70 11.56 9.08 13.08
CA ILE A 70 10.08 9.17 13.16
C ILE A 70 9.53 9.92 11.95
N ILE A 71 10.23 10.97 11.48
CA ILE A 71 9.81 11.73 10.30
C ILE A 71 9.84 10.87 9.04
N GLU A 72 10.90 10.10 8.82
CA GLU A 72 10.99 9.22 7.65
C GLU A 72 9.93 8.11 7.69
N GLU A 73 9.66 7.54 8.87
CA GLU A 73 8.60 6.53 9.01
C GLU A 73 7.20 7.12 8.81
N ALA A 74 6.93 8.31 9.34
CA ALA A 74 5.67 9.02 9.11
C ALA A 74 5.47 9.37 7.63
N LYS A 75 6.54 9.79 6.94
CA LYS A 75 6.54 10.06 5.50
C LYS A 75 6.24 8.79 4.69
N ARG A 76 6.87 7.66 5.04
CA ARG A 76 6.60 6.36 4.44
C ARG A 76 5.14 5.93 4.62
N SER A 77 4.64 5.98 5.87
CA SER A 77 3.25 5.65 6.21
C SER A 77 2.24 6.52 5.44
N LEU A 78 2.50 7.83 5.33
CA LEU A 78 1.63 8.72 4.55
C LEU A 78 1.70 8.44 3.05
N HIS A 79 2.86 8.08 2.53
CA HIS A 79 3.00 7.67 1.13
C HIS A 79 2.15 6.44 0.83
N ASP A 80 2.20 5.42 1.68
CA ASP A 80 1.40 4.20 1.53
C ASP A 80 -0.11 4.50 1.60
N ALA A 81 -0.54 5.32 2.57
CA ALA A 81 -1.93 5.76 2.70
C ALA A 81 -2.43 6.51 1.45
N LEU A 82 -1.64 7.45 0.91
CA LEU A 82 -1.98 8.18 -0.30
C LEU A 82 -2.06 7.27 -1.53
N CYS A 83 -1.20 6.26 -1.62
CA CYS A 83 -1.25 5.25 -2.68
C CYS A 83 -2.53 4.40 -2.61
N VAL A 84 -2.99 4.04 -1.40
CA VAL A 84 -4.26 3.32 -1.21
C VAL A 84 -5.46 4.21 -1.60
N ILE A 85 -5.47 5.48 -1.17
CA ILE A 85 -6.52 6.44 -1.52
C ILE A 85 -6.58 6.64 -3.04
N ARG A 86 -5.42 6.75 -3.71
CA ARG A 86 -5.36 6.83 -5.17
C ARG A 86 -6.03 5.64 -5.85
N ASN A 87 -5.84 4.42 -5.33
CA ASN A 87 -6.51 3.23 -5.88
C ASN A 87 -8.02 3.31 -5.71
N LEU A 88 -8.49 3.78 -4.55
CA LEU A 88 -9.92 3.93 -4.29
C LEU A 88 -10.57 4.98 -5.20
N ILE A 89 -9.88 6.10 -5.47
CA ILE A 89 -10.37 7.14 -6.41
C ILE A 89 -10.52 6.57 -7.83
N ARG A 90 -9.66 5.62 -8.23
CA ARG A 90 -9.74 4.99 -9.55
C ARG A 90 -10.80 3.90 -9.63
N ASP A 91 -11.01 3.17 -8.53
CA ASP A 91 -12.00 2.11 -8.41
C ASP A 91 -12.47 1.98 -6.95
N ASN A 92 -13.77 2.16 -6.74
CA ASN A 92 -14.38 2.18 -5.42
C ASN A 92 -14.55 0.78 -4.79
N ARG A 93 -14.09 -0.28 -5.46
CA ARG A 93 -14.21 -1.65 -4.95
C ARG A 93 -13.22 -1.93 -3.83
N VAL A 94 -13.74 -2.45 -2.73
CA VAL A 94 -13.00 -2.81 -1.53
C VAL A 94 -13.17 -4.30 -1.20
N VAL A 95 -12.24 -4.83 -0.42
CA VAL A 95 -12.25 -6.19 0.09
C VAL A 95 -11.89 -6.15 1.59
N TYR A 96 -12.37 -7.13 2.35
CA TYR A 96 -12.01 -7.27 3.74
C TYR A 96 -10.60 -7.89 3.86
N GLY A 97 -9.72 -7.19 4.57
CA GLY A 97 -8.33 -7.59 4.76
C GLY A 97 -8.16 -8.56 5.92
N GLY A 98 -7.03 -8.49 6.61
CA GLY A 98 -6.79 -9.28 7.84
C GLY A 98 -6.82 -10.79 7.63
N GLY A 99 -6.47 -11.26 6.43
CA GLY A 99 -6.51 -12.67 6.07
C GLY A 99 -7.87 -13.18 5.58
N ALA A 100 -8.94 -12.37 5.67
CA ALA A 100 -10.28 -12.81 5.29
C ALA A 100 -10.39 -13.11 3.79
N ALA A 101 -9.87 -12.21 2.95
CA ALA A 101 -9.82 -12.36 1.51
C ALA A 101 -9.00 -13.58 1.08
N GLU A 102 -7.85 -13.80 1.73
CA GLU A 102 -6.95 -14.90 1.43
C GLU A 102 -7.59 -16.26 1.71
N ILE A 103 -8.25 -16.42 2.88
CA ILE A 103 -8.98 -17.64 3.23
C ILE A 103 -10.15 -17.88 2.27
N ALA A 104 -10.90 -16.83 1.93
CA ALA A 104 -12.03 -16.95 1.01
C ALA A 104 -11.55 -17.38 -0.39
N CYS A 105 -10.44 -16.83 -0.87
CA CYS A 105 -9.81 -17.24 -2.13
C CYS A 105 -9.26 -18.68 -2.04
N ALA A 106 -8.62 -19.08 -0.94
CA ALA A 106 -8.12 -20.44 -0.75
C ALA A 106 -9.25 -21.47 -0.80
N LEU A 107 -10.38 -21.19 -0.15
CA LEU A 107 -11.58 -22.03 -0.21
C LEU A 107 -12.14 -22.14 -1.63
N ALA A 108 -12.28 -21.01 -2.34
CA ALA A 108 -12.78 -20.99 -3.71
C ALA A 108 -11.86 -21.75 -4.67
N VAL A 109 -10.53 -21.54 -4.60
CA VAL A 109 -9.56 -22.24 -5.44
C VAL A 109 -9.55 -23.73 -5.15
N SER A 110 -9.67 -24.14 -3.87
CA SER A 110 -9.77 -25.56 -3.50
C SER A 110 -11.03 -26.22 -4.09
N GLN A 111 -12.17 -25.53 -4.05
CA GLN A 111 -13.41 -26.02 -4.65
C GLN A 111 -13.32 -26.15 -6.18
N GLU A 112 -12.65 -25.21 -6.85
CA GLU A 112 -12.39 -25.31 -8.29
C GLU A 112 -11.40 -26.44 -8.62
N ALA A 113 -10.42 -26.69 -7.74
CA ALA A 113 -9.50 -27.82 -7.89
C ALA A 113 -10.24 -29.17 -7.85
N ASP A 114 -11.25 -29.32 -6.99
CA ASP A 114 -12.05 -30.55 -6.91
C ASP A 114 -12.95 -30.76 -8.13
N LYS A 115 -13.34 -29.69 -8.82
CA LYS A 115 -14.08 -29.77 -10.10
C LYS A 115 -13.19 -30.12 -11.28
N CYS A 116 -11.88 -29.85 -11.19
CA CYS A 116 -10.91 -30.09 -12.26
C CYS A 116 -10.28 -31.49 -12.13
N PRO A 117 -10.58 -32.45 -13.03
CA PRO A 117 -10.00 -33.79 -12.96
C PRO A 117 -8.55 -33.87 -13.51
N THR A 118 -8.01 -32.76 -14.01
CA THR A 118 -6.69 -32.71 -14.67
C THR A 118 -5.54 -32.61 -13.67
N LEU A 119 -4.29 -32.69 -14.18
CA LEU A 119 -3.07 -32.49 -13.38
C LEU A 119 -3.01 -31.10 -12.72
N GLU A 120 -3.71 -30.11 -13.29
CA GLU A 120 -3.76 -28.73 -12.77
C GLU A 120 -4.35 -28.65 -11.36
N GLN A 121 -5.14 -29.65 -10.93
CA GLN A 121 -5.71 -29.71 -9.57
C GLN A 121 -4.62 -29.61 -8.49
N TYR A 122 -3.43 -30.19 -8.71
CA TYR A 122 -2.35 -30.16 -7.74
C TYR A 122 -1.74 -28.76 -7.64
N ALA A 123 -1.62 -28.06 -8.78
CA ALA A 123 -1.15 -26.68 -8.81
C ALA A 123 -2.15 -25.73 -8.14
N MET A 124 -3.46 -25.94 -8.37
CA MET A 124 -4.51 -25.17 -7.71
C MET A 124 -4.52 -25.40 -6.19
N ARG A 125 -4.38 -26.64 -5.73
CA ARG A 125 -4.27 -26.96 -4.30
C ARG A 125 -3.04 -26.32 -3.67
N ALA A 126 -1.87 -26.45 -4.30
CA ALA A 126 -0.65 -25.78 -3.82
C ALA A 126 -0.80 -24.25 -3.76
N PHE A 127 -1.54 -23.66 -4.70
CA PHE A 127 -1.85 -22.23 -4.68
C PHE A 127 -2.80 -21.86 -3.54
N ALA A 128 -3.83 -22.68 -3.27
CA ALA A 128 -4.73 -22.48 -2.13
C ALA A 128 -3.99 -22.58 -0.80
N ASP A 129 -3.11 -23.58 -0.64
CA ASP A 129 -2.28 -23.75 0.55
C ASP A 129 -1.34 -22.56 0.75
N ALA A 130 -0.77 -22.02 -0.34
CA ALA A 130 0.08 -20.83 -0.30
C ALA A 130 -0.69 -19.57 0.14
N LEU A 131 -1.97 -19.44 -0.20
CA LEU A 131 -2.81 -18.34 0.27
C LEU A 131 -3.05 -18.40 1.78
N GLU A 132 -3.10 -19.59 2.38
CA GLU A 132 -3.28 -19.77 3.83
C GLU A 132 -2.03 -19.36 4.65
N VAL A 133 -0.86 -19.24 4.02
CA VAL A 133 0.37 -18.80 4.69
C VAL A 133 0.28 -17.35 5.18
N ILE A 134 -0.40 -16.47 4.43
CA ILE A 134 -0.56 -15.06 4.79
C ILE A 134 -1.32 -14.87 6.11
N PRO A 135 -2.56 -15.40 6.26
CA PRO A 135 -3.28 -15.32 7.53
C PRO A 135 -2.56 -16.10 8.65
N MET A 136 -1.92 -17.24 8.34
CA MET A 136 -1.09 -17.96 9.31
C MET A 136 0.02 -17.08 9.90
N ALA A 137 0.75 -16.35 9.05
CA ALA A 137 1.79 -15.42 9.47
C ALA A 137 1.23 -14.23 10.27
N LEU A 138 0.02 -13.74 9.95
CA LEU A 138 -0.65 -12.70 10.74
C LEU A 138 -0.97 -13.20 12.16
N SER A 139 -1.48 -14.43 12.29
CA SER A 139 -1.76 -15.04 13.59
C SER A 139 -0.48 -15.21 14.41
N GLU A 140 0.59 -15.73 13.78
CA GLU A 140 1.88 -15.95 14.43
C GLU A 140 2.50 -14.63 14.94
N ASN A 141 2.53 -13.60 14.09
CA ASN A 141 3.02 -12.28 14.47
C ASN A 141 2.15 -11.60 15.54
N SER A 142 0.89 -12.01 15.66
CA SER A 142 -0.03 -11.51 16.69
C SER A 142 0.08 -12.29 18.01
N GLY A 143 0.91 -13.34 18.08
CA GLY A 143 1.06 -14.17 19.29
C GLY A 143 -0.06 -15.18 19.52
N MET A 144 -0.91 -15.42 18.51
CA MET A 144 -1.98 -16.42 18.54
C MET A 144 -1.50 -17.77 18.00
N ASN A 145 -2.18 -18.87 18.34
CA ASN A 145 -1.87 -20.18 17.76
C ASN A 145 -2.33 -20.23 16.28
N PRO A 146 -1.41 -20.23 15.31
CA PRO A 146 -1.76 -20.14 13.89
C PRO A 146 -2.71 -21.24 13.43
N ILE A 147 -2.48 -22.47 13.87
CA ILE A 147 -3.24 -23.65 13.41
C ILE A 147 -4.68 -23.57 13.93
N GLN A 148 -4.85 -23.22 15.20
CA GLN A 148 -6.18 -23.11 15.82
C GLN A 148 -6.98 -21.96 15.21
N THR A 149 -6.38 -20.77 15.11
CA THR A 149 -7.05 -19.58 14.57
C THR A 149 -7.47 -19.79 13.11
N MET A 150 -6.58 -20.34 12.29
CA MET A 150 -6.89 -20.65 10.88
C MET A 150 -8.04 -21.63 10.75
N THR A 151 -8.01 -22.72 11.53
CA THR A 151 -9.06 -23.75 11.49
C THR A 151 -10.41 -23.16 11.91
N GLU A 152 -10.45 -22.34 12.95
CA GLU A 152 -11.66 -21.69 13.42
C GLU A 152 -12.24 -20.73 12.37
N VAL A 153 -11.43 -19.77 11.88
CA VAL A 153 -11.88 -18.77 10.91
C VAL A 153 -12.32 -19.43 9.61
N ARG A 154 -11.59 -20.44 9.12
CA ARG A 154 -11.95 -21.20 7.93
C ARG A 154 -13.28 -21.94 8.10
N ALA A 155 -13.48 -22.64 9.22
CA ALA A 155 -14.72 -23.33 9.51
C ALA A 155 -15.92 -22.36 9.58
N ARG A 156 -15.73 -21.18 10.17
CA ARG A 156 -16.76 -20.14 10.25
C ARG A 156 -17.07 -19.52 8.89
N GLN A 157 -16.06 -19.23 8.07
CA GLN A 157 -16.28 -18.73 6.71
C GLN A 157 -17.14 -19.69 5.88
N VAL A 158 -16.88 -21.00 5.96
CA VAL A 158 -17.68 -22.02 5.27
C VAL A 158 -19.10 -22.10 5.82
N LYS A 159 -19.26 -22.10 7.16
CA LYS A 159 -20.55 -22.24 7.82
C LYS A 159 -21.47 -21.04 7.61
N GLU A 160 -20.91 -19.83 7.69
CA GLU A 160 -21.65 -18.57 7.61
C GLU A 160 -21.71 -18.00 6.18
N MET A 161 -20.95 -18.58 5.24
CA MET A 161 -20.72 -18.05 3.88
C MET A 161 -20.33 -16.57 3.86
N ASN A 162 -19.60 -16.14 4.90
CA ASN A 162 -19.24 -14.74 5.10
C ASN A 162 -17.73 -14.52 4.85
N PRO A 163 -17.34 -13.88 3.74
CA PRO A 163 -15.93 -13.63 3.41
C PRO A 163 -15.31 -12.47 4.22
N ALA A 164 -16.07 -11.83 5.12
CA ALA A 164 -15.56 -10.77 5.99
C ALA A 164 -14.87 -11.30 7.26
N LEU A 165 -14.94 -12.60 7.54
CA LEU A 165 -14.32 -13.18 8.72
C LEU A 165 -12.81 -13.35 8.50
N GLY A 166 -11.99 -12.68 9.30
CA GLY A 166 -10.53 -12.74 9.24
C GLY A 166 -9.92 -13.00 10.60
N ILE A 167 -8.63 -12.71 10.72
CA ILE A 167 -7.86 -12.88 11.95
C ILE A 167 -7.89 -11.58 12.75
N ASP A 168 -8.22 -11.69 14.03
CA ASP A 168 -8.22 -10.58 14.96
C ASP A 168 -6.82 -10.27 15.49
N CYS A 169 -5.99 -9.57 14.72
CA CYS A 169 -4.65 -9.18 15.18
C CYS A 169 -4.65 -8.21 16.38
N LEU A 170 -5.79 -7.57 16.67
CA LEU A 170 -5.92 -6.55 17.72
C LEU A 170 -6.49 -7.09 19.04
N HIS A 171 -6.81 -8.39 19.11
CA HIS A 171 -7.39 -9.05 20.29
C HIS A 171 -8.68 -8.35 20.80
N LYS A 172 -9.52 -7.88 19.88
CA LYS A 172 -10.82 -7.25 20.19
C LYS A 172 -11.92 -8.26 20.51
N GLY A 173 -11.69 -9.56 20.27
CA GLY A 173 -12.64 -10.65 20.52
C GLY A 173 -13.68 -10.84 19.40
N THR A 174 -13.47 -10.25 18.22
CA THR A 174 -14.36 -10.42 17.06
C THR A 174 -13.57 -10.68 15.80
N ASN A 175 -13.92 -11.71 15.03
CA ASN A 175 -13.22 -12.04 13.79
C ASN A 175 -13.82 -11.32 12.56
N ASP A 176 -14.85 -10.48 12.73
CA ASP A 176 -15.48 -9.77 11.62
C ASP A 176 -14.70 -8.50 11.24
N MET A 177 -14.02 -8.55 10.09
CA MET A 177 -13.20 -7.45 9.58
C MET A 177 -14.02 -6.21 9.22
N LYS A 178 -15.33 -6.37 8.94
CA LYS A 178 -16.23 -5.23 8.72
C LYS A 178 -16.43 -4.44 10.00
N GLN A 179 -16.62 -5.14 11.14
CA GLN A 179 -16.75 -4.53 12.45
C GLN A 179 -15.41 -3.98 12.96
N GLN A 180 -14.30 -4.63 12.60
CA GLN A 180 -12.97 -4.14 12.95
C GLN A 180 -12.47 -2.99 12.07
N HIS A 181 -13.17 -2.68 10.97
CA HIS A 181 -12.76 -1.71 9.95
C HIS A 181 -11.43 -2.02 9.26
N VAL A 182 -11.12 -3.32 9.10
CA VAL A 182 -9.94 -3.78 8.35
C VAL A 182 -10.34 -3.97 6.89
N ILE A 183 -10.13 -2.93 6.09
CA ILE A 183 -10.57 -2.86 4.70
C ILE A 183 -9.39 -2.50 3.80
N GLU A 184 -9.30 -3.20 2.67
CA GLU A 184 -8.29 -2.98 1.65
C GLU A 184 -8.94 -2.70 0.28
N THR A 185 -8.15 -2.19 -0.66
CA THR A 185 -8.63 -1.96 -2.03
C THR A 185 -8.58 -3.26 -2.83
N LEU A 186 -9.64 -3.54 -3.60
CA LEU A 186 -9.69 -4.75 -4.43
C LEU A 186 -8.58 -4.77 -5.48
N ILE A 187 -8.27 -3.60 -6.08
CA ILE A 187 -7.15 -3.48 -7.04
C ILE A 187 -5.84 -3.91 -6.38
N GLY A 188 -5.58 -3.43 -5.17
CA GLY A 188 -4.36 -3.76 -4.43
C GLY A 188 -4.20 -5.26 -4.25
N LYS A 189 -5.26 -5.93 -3.74
CA LYS A 189 -5.25 -7.38 -3.51
C LYS A 189 -5.10 -8.19 -4.80
N LYS A 190 -5.82 -7.82 -5.85
CA LYS A 190 -5.69 -8.45 -7.19
C LYS A 190 -4.27 -8.31 -7.73
N GLN A 191 -3.67 -7.14 -7.58
CA GLN A 191 -2.31 -6.88 -8.06
C GLN A 191 -1.28 -7.70 -7.28
N GLN A 192 -1.43 -7.83 -5.96
CA GLN A 192 -0.55 -8.68 -5.13
C GLN A 192 -0.52 -10.12 -5.65
N ILE A 193 -1.70 -10.72 -5.87
CA ILE A 193 -1.82 -12.10 -6.38
C ILE A 193 -1.19 -12.24 -7.79
N SER A 194 -1.46 -11.26 -8.67
CA SER A 194 -0.91 -11.27 -10.02
C SER A 194 0.62 -11.18 -10.03
N LEU A 195 1.20 -10.35 -9.16
CA LEU A 195 2.64 -10.17 -9.06
C LEU A 195 3.33 -11.41 -8.49
N ALA A 196 2.75 -12.03 -7.45
CA ALA A 196 3.26 -13.27 -6.89
C ALA A 196 3.29 -14.39 -7.95
N THR A 197 2.19 -14.55 -8.69
CA THR A 197 2.10 -15.55 -9.77
C THR A 197 3.11 -15.25 -10.89
N GLN A 198 3.29 -13.98 -11.24
CA GLN A 198 4.26 -13.55 -12.24
C GLN A 198 5.70 -13.86 -11.79
N MET A 199 6.03 -13.64 -10.52
CA MET A 199 7.33 -13.98 -9.96
C MET A 199 7.61 -15.48 -10.04
N VAL A 200 6.67 -16.32 -9.58
CA VAL A 200 6.80 -17.78 -9.66
C VAL A 200 6.99 -18.22 -11.10
N ARG A 201 6.22 -17.67 -12.04
CA ARG A 201 6.39 -17.94 -13.47
C ARG A 201 7.77 -17.53 -14.00
N MET A 202 8.34 -16.41 -13.53
CA MET A 202 9.69 -16.00 -13.93
C MET A 202 10.75 -16.96 -13.40
N ILE A 203 10.62 -17.42 -12.16
CA ILE A 203 11.57 -18.37 -11.55
C ILE A 203 11.48 -19.73 -12.23
N LEU A 204 10.28 -20.27 -12.43
CA LEU A 204 10.07 -21.57 -13.08
C LEU A 204 10.45 -21.60 -14.56
N LYS A 205 10.66 -20.43 -15.20
CA LYS A 205 11.19 -20.36 -16.56
C LYS A 205 12.70 -20.57 -16.63
N ILE A 206 13.40 -20.51 -15.49
CA ILE A 206 14.84 -20.76 -15.43
C ILE A 206 15.02 -22.28 -15.50
N ASP A 207 15.49 -22.75 -16.66
CA ASP A 207 15.75 -24.17 -16.90
C ASP A 207 17.16 -24.59 -16.47
N ASP A 208 18.12 -23.65 -16.50
CA ASP A 208 19.53 -23.92 -16.20
C ASP A 208 20.12 -22.87 -15.24
N ILE A 209 20.78 -23.35 -14.19
CA ILE A 209 21.48 -22.54 -13.19
C ILE A 209 22.96 -22.89 -13.28
N ARG A 210 23.71 -22.09 -14.04
CA ARG A 210 25.17 -22.18 -14.10
C ARG A 210 25.80 -21.10 -13.25
N LYS A 211 26.59 -21.53 -12.26
CA LYS A 211 27.51 -20.64 -11.55
C LYS A 211 28.88 -20.72 -12.22
N PRO A 212 29.41 -19.63 -12.80
CA PRO A 212 30.78 -19.65 -13.28
C PRO A 212 31.72 -19.63 -12.06
N GLY A 213 32.34 -20.78 -11.73
CA GLY A 213 33.45 -20.82 -10.76
C GLY A 213 33.45 -21.90 -9.67
N GLU A 214 32.48 -22.81 -9.61
CA GLU A 214 32.49 -23.93 -8.65
C GLU A 214 32.44 -25.27 -9.41
N SER A 215 33.61 -25.68 -9.92
CA SER A 215 33.89 -27.08 -10.24
C SER A 215 34.47 -27.74 -9.00
N GLU A 216 33.67 -28.64 -8.40
CA GLU A 216 34.03 -29.60 -7.33
C GLU A 216 34.71 -29.05 -6.06
N GLU A 217 33.92 -28.86 -5.00
CA GLU A 217 34.27 -29.29 -3.63
C GLU A 217 33.06 -30.02 -3.01
#